data_AF-A0A1H2BFF8-F1
#
_entry.id   AF-A0A1H2BFF8-F1
#
_cell.length_a   1.000
_cell.length_b   1.000
_cell.length_c   1.000
_cell.angle_alpha   90.00
_cell.angle_beta   90.00
_cell.angle_gamma   90.00
#
_symmetry.space_group_name_H-M   'P 1'
#
loop_
_entity.id
_entity.type
_entity.pdbx_description
1 polymer ?
#
loop_
_entity_poly.entity_id
_entity_poly.type
_entity_poly.pdbx_seq_one_letter_code
_entity_poly.pdbx_strand_id
1 'polypeptide(L)' 'MAAGQIATQTLLSLLINLYIGGCDDRDEAKRESTGAAENMLDTAAIPDVSAADQKAARDQAKVLVRALISGGRTN' A
#
# COMPACT_ATOMS: atom_id res chain seq x y z
N MET A 1 20.33 1.16 -3.64
CA MET A 1 19.12 0.83 -2.84
C MET A 1 17.85 1.54 -3.33
N ALA A 2 17.89 2.78 -3.83
CA ALA A 2 16.70 3.52 -4.27
C ALA A 2 15.96 2.94 -5.51
N ALA A 3 16.67 2.44 -6.52
CA ALA A 3 16.03 1.98 -7.77
C ALA A 3 15.13 0.74 -7.60
N GLY A 4 15.53 -0.20 -6.74
CA GLY A 4 14.74 -1.42 -6.47
C GLY A 4 13.44 -1.12 -5.72
N GLN A 5 13.47 -0.22 -4.74
CA GLN A 5 12.25 0.21 -4.04
C GLN A 5 11.28 0.95 -4.95
N ILE A 6 11.79 1.83 -5.81
CA ILE A 6 10.95 2.55 -6.78
C ILE A 6 10.28 1.56 -7.74
N ALA A 7 11.04 0.61 -8.32
CA ALA A 7 10.49 -0.40 -9.22
C ALA A 7 9.40 -1.25 -8.57
N THR A 8 9.61 -1.69 -7.32
CA THR A 8 8.61 -2.44 -6.56
C THR A 8 7.35 -1.62 -6.29
N GLN A 9 7.50 -0.35 -5.87
CA GLN A 9 6.36 0.53 -5.63
C GLN A 9 5.57 0.82 -6.91
N THR A 10 6.24 1.07 -8.03
CA THR A 10 5.61 1.28 -9.33
C THR A 10 4.84 0.03 -9.78
N LEU A 11 5.45 -1.15 -9.67
CA LEU A 11 4.80 -2.41 -10.05
C LEU A 11 3.57 -2.70 -9.20
N LEU A 12 3.67 -2.52 -7.87
CA LEU A 12 2.53 -2.68 -6.97
C LEU A 12 1.41 -1.70 -7.30
N SER A 13 1.73 -0.42 -7.56
CA SER A 13 0.74 0.58 -7.93
C SER A 13 0.02 0.20 -9.24
N LEU A 14 0.76 -0.28 -10.25
CA LEU A 14 0.18 -0.73 -11.52
C LEU A 14 -0.79 -1.91 -11.31
N LEU A 15 -0.38 -2.93 -10.56
CA LEU A 15 -1.22 -4.10 -10.30
C LEU A 15 -2.50 -3.75 -9.55
N ILE A 16 -2.41 -2.89 -8.54
CA ILE A 16 -3.59 -2.44 -7.78
C ILE A 16 -4.54 -1.63 -8.67
N ASN A 17 -4.01 -0.72 -9.49
CA ASN A 17 -4.84 0.08 -10.40
C ASN A 17 -5.49 -0.76 -11.51
N LEU A 18 -4.81 -1.79 -12.03
CA LEU A 18 -5.41 -2.74 -12.97
C LEU A 18 -6.56 -3.53 -12.33
N TYR A 19 -6.36 -4.01 -11.10
CA TYR A 19 -7.40 -4.70 -10.33
C TYR A 19 -8.63 -3.80 -10.15
N ILE A 20 -8.44 -2.59 -9.61
CA ILE A 20 -9.53 -1.63 -9.40
C ILE A 20 -10.19 -1.23 -10.71
N GLY A 21 -9.42 -1.06 -11.79
CA GLY A 21 -9.93 -0.66 -13.11
C GLY A 21 -10.91 -1.66 -13.72
N GLY A 22 -10.80 -2.94 -13.35
CA GLY A 22 -11.71 -4.02 -13.75
C GLY A 22 -12.93 -4.22 -12.87
N CYS A 23 -13.06 -3.47 -11.75
CA CYS A 23 -14.22 -3.53 -10.87
C CYS A 23 -15.32 -2.54 -11.31
N ASP A 24 -16.59 -2.97 -11.22
CA ASP A 24 -17.76 -2.12 -11.50
C ASP A 24 -17.89 -0.98 -10.47
N ASP A 25 -17.62 -1.26 -9.19
CA ASP A 25 -17.54 -0.26 -8.12
C ASP A 25 -16.09 -0.06 -7.69
N ARG A 26 -15.45 0.94 -8.30
CA ARG A 26 -14.04 1.27 -8.06
C ARG A 26 -13.78 1.85 -6.68
N ASP A 27 -14.75 2.53 -6.10
CA ASP A 27 -14.59 3.17 -4.80
C ASP A 27 -14.69 2.14 -3.68
N GLU A 28 -15.58 1.16 -3.82
CA GLU A 28 -15.62 0.02 -2.90
C GLU A 28 -14.38 -0.86 -3.04
N ALA A 29 -13.94 -1.16 -4.27
CA ALA A 29 -12.71 -1.93 -4.50
C ALA A 29 -11.46 -1.25 -3.89
N LYS A 30 -11.38 0.08 -3.94
CA LYS A 30 -10.33 0.86 -3.26
C LYS A 30 -10.42 0.73 -1.74
N ARG A 31 -11.63 0.83 -1.18
CA ARG A 31 -11.86 0.70 0.26
C ARG A 31 -11.46 -0.69 0.76
N GLU A 32 -11.93 -1.74 0.09
CA GLU A 32 -11.60 -3.13 0.43
C GLU A 32 -10.08 -3.39 0.32
N SER A 33 -9.46 -2.96 -0.78
CA SER A 33 -8.02 -3.13 -0.99
C SER A 33 -7.19 -2.40 0.07
N THR A 34 -7.62 -1.19 0.45
CA THR A 34 -6.96 -0.42 1.52
C THR A 34 -7.11 -1.12 2.87
N GLY A 35 -8.33 -1.56 3.21
CA GLY A 35 -8.60 -2.27 4.47
C GLY A 35 -7.81 -3.58 4.58
N ALA A 36 -7.78 -4.37 3.51
CA ALA A 36 -7.02 -5.62 3.47
C ALA A 36 -5.52 -5.38 3.67
N ALA A 37 -4.94 -4.41 2.96
CA ALA A 37 -3.53 -4.08 3.07
C ALA A 37 -3.15 -3.53 4.46
N GLU A 38 -4.01 -2.68 5.07
CA GLU A 38 -3.79 -2.18 6.42
C GLU A 38 -3.86 -3.29 7.48
N ASN A 39 -4.81 -4.22 7.36
CA ASN A 39 -4.92 -5.37 8.26
C ASN A 39 -3.69 -6.29 8.19
N MET A 40 -3.11 -6.48 6.99
CA MET A 40 -1.86 -7.22 6.85
C MET A 40 -0.69 -6.51 7.54
N LEU A 41 -0.69 -5.17 7.54
CA LEU A 41 0.36 -4.38 8.18
C LEU A 41 0.24 -4.38 9.70
N ASP A 42 -0.95 -4.51 10.30
CA ASP A 42 -1.15 -4.39 11.77
C ASP A 42 -0.26 -5.31 12.61
N THR A 43 0.02 -6.50 12.10
CA THR A 43 0.83 -7.51 12.78
C THR A 43 2.16 -7.80 12.08
N ALA A 44 2.46 -7.07 11.01
CA ALA A 44 3.70 -7.22 10.28
C ALA A 44 4.90 -6.84 11.17
N ALA A 45 5.85 -7.76 11.27
CA ALA A 45 7.18 -7.46 11.78
C ALA A 45 8.00 -6.84 10.65
N ILE A 46 8.43 -5.60 10.83
CA ILE A 46 9.24 -4.89 9.85
C ILE A 46 10.71 -5.20 10.18
N PRO A 47 11.44 -5.90 9.29
CA PRO A 47 12.85 -6.21 9.50
C PRO A 47 13.67 -4.92 9.73
N ASP A 48 14.74 -5.04 10.51
CA ASP A 48 15.69 -3.95 10.76
C ASP A 48 15.13 -2.71 11.49
N VAL A 49 13.89 -2.79 12.00
CA VAL A 49 13.26 -1.77 12.84
C VAL A 49 13.19 -2.24 14.29
N SER A 50 13.60 -1.37 15.22
CA SER A 50 13.57 -1.67 16.66
C SER A 50 12.15 -1.96 17.14
N ALA A 51 12.00 -2.80 18.18
CA ALA A 51 10.68 -3.13 18.75
C ALA A 51 9.88 -1.88 19.18
N ALA A 52 10.57 -0.84 19.65
CA ALA A 52 9.95 0.43 20.04
C ALA A 52 9.36 1.19 18.83
N ASP A 53 9.99 1.06 17.65
CA ASP A 53 9.62 1.80 16.43
C ASP A 53 8.71 1.00 15.49
N GLN A 54 8.51 -0.31 15.74
CA GLN A 54 7.66 -1.18 14.92
C GLN A 54 6.27 -0.58 14.67
N LYS A 55 5.66 0.02 15.69
CA LYS A 55 4.34 0.67 15.56
C LYS A 55 4.40 1.85 14.58
N ALA A 56 5.37 2.74 14.76
CA ALA A 56 5.54 3.92 13.91
C ALA A 56 5.85 3.52 12.45
N ALA A 57 6.66 2.48 12.24
CA ALA A 57 6.97 1.96 10.92
C ALA A 57 5.74 1.34 10.23
N ARG A 58 4.89 0.61 10.97
CA ARG A 58 3.59 0.12 10.46
C ARG A 58 2.68 1.29 10.08
N ASP A 59 2.58 2.31 10.93
CA ASP A 59 1.76 3.49 10.66
C ASP A 59 2.24 4.22 9.38
N GLN A 60 3.55 4.36 9.18
CA GLN A 60 4.12 4.91 7.93
C GLN A 60 3.81 4.04 6.71
N ALA A 61 3.90 2.72 6.83
CA ALA A 61 3.57 1.80 5.74
C ALA A 61 2.09 1.93 5.33
N LYS A 62 1.17 2.09 6.29
CA LYS A 62 -0.26 2.31 6.00
C LYS A 62 -0.50 3.62 5.25
N VAL A 63 0.20 4.70 5.62
CA VAL A 63 0.13 5.98 4.88
C VAL A 63 0.58 5.80 3.43
N LEU A 64 1.66 5.05 3.20
CA LEU A 64 2.15 4.77 1.85
C LEU A 64 1.15 3.95 1.02
N VAL A 65 0.55 2.91 1.62
CA VAL A 65 -0.50 2.10 0.99
C VAL A 65 -1.67 2.97 0.55
N ARG A 66 -2.19 3.82 1.44
CA ARG A 66 -3.28 4.75 1.10
C ARG A 66 -2.90 5.64 -0.07
N ALA A 67 -1.69 6.19 -0.07
CA ALA A 67 -1.19 7.03 -1.16
C ALA A 67 -1.11 6.26 -2.49
N LEU A 68 -0.65 5.01 -2.49
CA LEU A 68 -0.53 4.18 -3.70
C LEU A 68 -1.89 3.80 -4.29
N ILE A 69 -2.89 3.54 -3.44
CA ILE A 69 -4.24 3.14 -3.86
C ILE A 69 -5.09 4.35 -4.27
N SER A 70 -4.97 5.48 -3.54
CA SER A 70 -5.68 6.72 -3.86
C SER A 70 -5.05 7.50 -5.02
N GLY A 71 -3.73 7.39 -5.20
CA GLY A 71 -2.94 8.13 -6.18
C GLY A 71 -3.08 7.69 -7.63
N GLY A 72 -3.87 6.65 -7.93
CA GLY A 72 -4.18 6.17 -9.29
C GLY A 72 -4.97 7.16 -10.18
N ARG A 73 -5.02 8.44 -9.82
CA ARG A 73 -5.66 9.51 -10.59
C ARG A 73 -4.62 10.55 -10.99
N THR A 74 -3.68 10.16 -11.84
CA THR A 74 -2.93 11.11 -12.67
C THR A 74 -3.68 11.22 -14.00
N ASN A 75 -4.26 12.40 -14.24
CA ASN A 75 -4.76 12.82 -15.55
C ASN A 75 -3.71 12.61 -16.65
#